data_AF-A0A1I3K1B3-F1
#
_entry.id   AF-A0A1I3K1B3-F1
#
_cell.length_a   1.000
_cell.length_b   1.000
_cell.length_c   1.000
_cell.angle_alpha   90.00
_cell.angle_beta   90.00
_cell.angle_gamma   90.00
#
_symmetry.space_group_name_H-M   'P 1'
#
loop_
_entity.id
_entity.type
_entity.pdbx_description
1 polymer ?
#
loop_
_entity_poly.entity_id
_entity_poly.type
_entity_poly.pdbx_seq_one_letter_code
_entity_poly.pdbx_strand_id
1 'polypeptide(L)'
;MIGFPAAGLAAAAPLAARNALLDCAFYDVEGLSGAERALLAPAPRAGGAVVVVRPNPGARGVALTRHEDFAAFRMAPGDLLKHFALAGMGGSALGGAALARTLANHLDAPVGAIVGGCGLERIIDEALGGWVWFGLAGRARAWRRTQARPDAAAPALAMTAGGPAEIHPPPGAFDLAALLKVMRDPAREIRTLVGHSRGALTLAAALQGLWRHDAEAFDRLRHASVRTLGAVAPLPASLTDVAQHLGDLDLLGWLNSIPGTPRRRAPRAAHHLNPRIPGHLDFRAVLEGRI
;
A
#
# COMPACT_ATOMS: atom_id res chain seq x y z
N MET A 1 4.41 -6.66 27.45
CA MET A 1 3.41 -5.70 26.95
C MET A 1 4.12 -4.41 26.59
N ILE A 2 4.45 -4.20 25.31
CA ILE A 2 4.94 -2.91 24.81
C ILE A 2 3.73 -2.25 24.17
N GLY A 3 2.95 -1.53 24.97
CA GLY A 3 1.91 -0.66 24.43
C GLY A 3 2.59 0.47 23.66
N PHE A 4 2.20 0.71 22.42
CA PHE A 4 2.64 1.90 21.69
C PHE A 4 2.11 3.14 22.42
N PRO A 5 2.96 3.96 23.08
CA PRO A 5 2.50 5.17 23.78
C PRO A 5 1.89 6.21 22.82
N ALA A 6 2.08 6.06 21.52
CA ALA A 6 1.56 6.94 20.48
C ALA A 6 0.03 6.80 20.26
N ALA A 7 -0.57 5.64 20.58
CA ALA A 7 -1.99 5.40 20.27
C ALA A 7 -2.94 6.26 21.12
N GLY A 8 -2.60 6.51 22.39
CA GLY A 8 -3.40 7.33 23.31
C GLY A 8 -3.28 8.84 23.05
N LEU A 9 -2.09 9.32 22.70
CA LEU A 9 -1.83 10.73 22.35
C LEU A 9 -2.41 11.12 21.00
N ALA A 10 -2.44 10.20 20.03
CA ALA A 10 -3.06 10.44 18.73
C ALA A 10 -4.57 10.68 18.87
N ALA A 11 -5.28 10.04 19.81
CA ALA A 11 -6.74 10.13 19.91
C ALA A 11 -7.31 11.51 20.30
N ALA A 12 -6.47 12.46 20.74
CA ALA A 12 -6.88 13.82 21.15
C ALA A 12 -6.41 14.94 20.19
N ALA A 13 -5.48 14.67 19.27
CA ALA A 13 -4.93 15.68 18.36
C ALA A 13 -5.86 15.94 17.14
N PRO A 14 -5.71 17.06 16.41
CA PRO A 14 -6.37 17.25 15.11
C PRO A 14 -5.99 16.11 14.14
N LEU A 15 -6.91 15.65 13.27
CA LEU A 15 -6.69 14.52 12.33
C LEU A 15 -5.36 14.59 11.57
N ALA A 16 -5.03 15.79 11.11
CA ALA A 16 -3.75 16.20 10.55
C ALA A 16 -2.52 15.74 11.37
N ALA A 17 -2.52 16.06 12.67
CA ALA A 17 -1.44 15.71 13.59
C ALA A 17 -1.43 14.22 13.93
N ARG A 18 -2.60 13.57 13.98
CA ARG A 18 -2.68 12.09 14.14
C ARG A 18 -2.00 11.36 13.00
N ASN A 19 -2.29 11.78 11.77
CA ASN A 19 -1.72 11.16 10.59
C ASN A 19 -0.22 11.36 10.53
N ALA A 20 0.27 12.57 10.83
CA ALA A 20 1.71 12.82 10.92
C ALA A 20 2.39 11.94 11.99
N LEU A 21 1.77 11.74 13.16
CA LEU A 21 2.28 10.83 14.19
C LEU A 21 2.31 9.36 13.73
N LEU A 22 1.25 8.91 13.03
CA LEU A 22 1.21 7.57 12.44
C LEU A 22 2.26 7.42 11.33
N ASP A 23 2.45 8.43 10.49
CA ASP A 23 3.48 8.41 9.44
C ASP A 23 4.87 8.29 10.04
N CYS A 24 5.17 9.07 11.09
CA CYS A 24 6.40 8.96 11.84
C CYS A 24 6.54 7.60 12.56
N ALA A 25 5.45 6.94 12.95
CA ALA A 25 5.53 5.60 13.54
C ALA A 25 5.78 4.52 12.47
N PHE A 26 5.22 4.66 11.27
CA PHE A 26 5.24 3.62 10.24
C PHE A 26 6.31 3.77 9.17
N TYR A 27 6.82 4.97 8.89
CA TYR A 27 7.69 5.23 7.74
C TYR A 27 8.97 6.00 8.11
N ASP A 28 9.98 5.92 7.24
CA ASP A 28 11.22 6.70 7.31
C ASP A 28 10.98 8.17 6.88
N VAL A 29 10.21 8.90 7.67
CA VAL A 29 9.88 10.31 7.39
C VAL A 29 11.11 11.21 7.45
N GLU A 30 12.13 10.84 8.23
CA GLU A 30 13.42 11.56 8.27
C GLU A 30 14.25 11.37 7.00
N GLY A 31 13.89 10.41 6.14
CA GLY A 31 14.43 10.31 4.78
C GLY A 31 14.01 11.47 3.86
N LEU A 32 13.04 12.28 4.27
CA LEU A 32 12.60 13.50 3.58
C LEU A 32 13.24 14.75 4.20
N SER A 33 13.55 15.75 3.37
CA SER A 33 14.09 17.02 3.88
C SER A 33 13.05 17.79 4.71
N GLY A 34 13.49 18.68 5.59
CA GLY A 34 12.56 19.51 6.39
C GLY A 34 11.58 20.32 5.53
N ALA A 35 12.07 20.84 4.39
CA ALA A 35 11.25 21.56 3.41
C ALA A 35 10.21 20.64 2.75
N GLU A 36 10.59 19.41 2.39
CA GLU A 36 9.68 18.41 1.84
C GLU A 36 8.58 18.03 2.83
N ARG A 37 8.94 17.80 4.09
CA ARG A 37 7.97 17.50 5.16
C ARG A 37 6.99 18.64 5.35
N ALA A 38 7.46 19.89 5.33
CA ALA A 38 6.59 21.07 5.43
C ALA A 38 5.62 21.18 4.25
N LEU A 39 6.05 20.87 3.03
CA LEU A 39 5.20 20.86 1.82
C LEU A 39 4.12 19.77 1.87
N LEU A 40 4.40 18.66 2.56
CA LEU A 40 3.50 17.52 2.71
C LEU A 40 2.61 17.61 3.98
N ALA A 41 2.89 18.58 4.87
CA ALA A 41 2.15 18.86 6.10
C ALA A 41 0.72 19.39 5.81
N PRO A 42 -0.20 19.40 6.79
CA PRO A 42 -1.44 18.65 6.67
C PRO A 42 -2.60 19.52 6.19
N ALA A 43 -2.66 19.75 4.89
CA ALA A 43 -3.94 20.11 4.29
C ALA A 43 -4.79 18.83 4.12
N PRO A 44 -6.03 18.77 4.63
CA PRO A 44 -6.97 17.73 4.25
C PRO A 44 -7.19 17.87 2.75
N ARG A 45 -6.69 16.91 1.97
CA ARG A 45 -6.72 17.03 0.52
C ARG A 45 -7.31 15.78 -0.09
N ALA A 46 -8.02 16.01 -1.21
CA ALA A 46 -8.70 15.00 -1.99
C ALA A 46 -7.77 13.79 -2.20
N GLY A 47 -8.25 12.60 -1.84
CA GLY A 47 -7.53 11.38 -2.18
C GLY A 47 -7.42 11.25 -3.69
N GLY A 48 -6.45 10.45 -4.15
CA GLY A 48 -6.16 10.24 -5.57
C GLY A 48 -5.05 11.13 -6.11
N ALA A 49 -4.42 11.95 -5.26
CA ALA A 49 -3.23 12.72 -5.59
C ALA A 49 -2.03 11.79 -5.86
N VAL A 50 -1.13 12.23 -6.74
CA VAL A 50 0.13 11.55 -7.02
C VAL A 50 1.28 12.47 -6.63
N VAL A 51 2.16 12.00 -5.74
CA VAL A 51 3.38 12.72 -5.38
C VAL A 51 4.56 12.05 -6.08
N VAL A 52 5.17 12.74 -7.03
CA VAL A 52 6.40 12.31 -7.68
C VAL A 52 7.56 12.60 -6.75
N VAL A 53 8.24 11.55 -6.31
CA VAL A 53 9.40 11.62 -5.42
C VAL A 53 10.62 11.15 -6.19
N ARG A 54 11.64 12.00 -6.31
CA ARG A 54 12.91 11.65 -6.96
C ARG A 54 13.87 10.99 -5.95
N PRO A 55 15.05 10.51 -6.35
CA PRO A 55 16.10 10.17 -5.40
C PRO A 55 16.51 11.39 -4.55
N ASN A 56 17.07 11.16 -3.36
CA ASN A 56 17.39 12.19 -2.39
C ASN A 56 18.33 13.26 -3.00
N PRO A 57 17.92 14.54 -3.06
CA PRO A 57 18.75 15.61 -3.63
C PRO A 57 19.84 16.10 -2.66
N GLY A 58 20.01 15.46 -1.50
CA GLY A 58 20.85 15.92 -0.40
C GLY A 58 20.12 16.85 0.57
N ALA A 59 20.82 17.31 1.60
CA ALA A 59 20.24 17.91 2.82
C ALA A 59 19.39 19.19 2.62
N ARG A 60 19.47 19.85 1.46
CA ARG A 60 18.78 21.13 1.20
C ARG A 60 17.89 21.13 -0.05
N GLY A 61 17.81 20.02 -0.77
CA GLY A 61 16.98 19.94 -1.97
C GLY A 61 15.53 19.60 -1.65
N VAL A 62 14.63 20.13 -2.48
CA VAL A 62 13.27 19.61 -2.62
C VAL A 62 13.23 18.87 -3.93
N ALA A 63 13.02 17.55 -3.88
CA ALA A 63 12.92 16.71 -5.07
C ALA A 63 11.61 15.93 -5.06
N LEU A 64 10.53 16.63 -4.70
CA LEU A 64 9.17 16.15 -4.85
C LEU A 64 8.32 17.12 -5.65
N THR A 65 7.37 16.58 -6.39
CA THR A 65 6.35 17.34 -7.12
C THR A 65 5.00 16.70 -6.85
N ARG A 66 4.01 17.50 -6.49
CA ARG A 66 2.68 17.01 -6.14
C ARG A 66 1.70 17.34 -7.24
N HIS A 67 0.89 16.36 -7.61
CA HIS A 67 -0.23 16.48 -8.54
C HIS A 67 -1.52 16.18 -7.78
N GLU A 68 -2.54 17.00 -7.97
CA GLU A 68 -3.79 16.92 -7.20
C GLU A 68 -4.57 15.65 -7.50
N ASP A 69 -4.49 15.18 -8.74
CA ASP A 69 -5.12 13.95 -9.21
C ASP A 69 -4.30 13.33 -10.35
N PHE A 70 -4.83 12.24 -10.92
CA PHE A 70 -4.22 11.56 -12.05
C PHE A 70 -4.18 12.42 -13.33
N ALA A 71 -5.17 13.30 -13.58
CA ALA A 71 -5.20 14.11 -14.79
C ALA A 71 -4.08 15.15 -14.77
N ALA A 72 -3.92 15.87 -13.66
CA ALA A 72 -2.81 16.79 -13.43
C ALA A 72 -1.44 16.08 -13.48
N PHE A 73 -1.37 14.84 -12.97
CA PHE A 73 -0.17 14.01 -13.09
C PHE A 73 0.13 13.63 -14.54
N ARG A 74 -0.89 13.26 -15.33
CA ARG A 74 -0.72 12.81 -16.72
C ARG A 74 -0.30 13.92 -17.66
N MET A 75 -0.73 15.16 -17.39
CA MET A 75 -0.38 16.36 -18.18
C MET A 75 0.96 16.98 -17.77
N ALA A 76 1.54 16.56 -16.65
CA ALA A 76 2.80 17.13 -16.17
C ALA A 76 3.94 16.87 -17.18
N PRO A 77 4.82 17.86 -17.41
CA PRO A 77 5.96 17.69 -18.31
C PRO A 77 6.98 16.70 -17.73
N GLY A 78 7.65 15.95 -18.62
CA GLY A 78 8.69 14.98 -18.28
C GLY A 78 8.34 13.56 -18.69
N ASP A 79 9.25 12.63 -18.39
CA ASP A 79 9.07 11.22 -18.74
C ASP A 79 7.97 10.56 -17.92
N LEU A 80 7.30 9.57 -18.53
CA LEU A 80 6.29 8.78 -17.86
C LEU A 80 6.94 7.91 -16.77
N LEU A 81 6.59 8.18 -15.51
CA LEU A 81 7.01 7.36 -14.37
C LEU A 81 6.68 5.89 -14.57
N LYS A 82 7.64 5.05 -14.16
CA LYS A 82 7.59 3.59 -14.26
C LYS A 82 7.42 2.89 -12.90
N HIS A 83 7.58 3.62 -11.80
CA HIS A 83 7.66 3.05 -10.45
C HIS A 83 6.65 3.73 -9.54
N PHE A 84 5.87 2.94 -8.80
CA PHE A 84 4.84 3.45 -7.91
C PHE A 84 4.84 2.76 -6.55
N ALA A 85 4.49 3.53 -5.52
CA ALA A 85 4.40 3.07 -4.15
C ALA A 85 3.07 3.48 -3.50
N LEU A 86 2.53 2.60 -2.66
CA LEU A 86 1.28 2.78 -1.93
C LEU A 86 1.50 2.54 -0.44
N ALA A 87 1.36 3.59 0.35
CA ALA A 87 1.38 3.50 1.81
C ALA A 87 0.05 2.98 2.37
N GLY A 88 0.08 2.43 3.58
CA GLY A 88 -1.06 1.89 4.32
C GLY A 88 -1.76 2.91 5.22
N MET A 89 -1.98 2.55 6.51
CA MET A 89 -2.50 3.50 7.51
C MET A 89 -1.60 4.75 7.55
N GLY A 90 -2.22 5.93 7.47
CA GLY A 90 -1.52 7.15 7.10
C GLY A 90 -1.45 7.32 5.58
N GLY A 91 -2.58 7.20 4.86
CA GLY A 91 -2.71 7.53 3.43
C GLY A 91 -2.48 9.02 3.10
N SER A 92 -1.69 9.69 3.93
CA SER A 92 -1.20 11.04 3.80
C SER A 92 -0.16 11.10 2.68
N ALA A 93 0.06 12.30 2.18
CA ALA A 93 1.15 12.56 1.27
C ALA A 93 2.52 12.33 1.93
N LEU A 94 2.63 12.45 3.26
CA LEU A 94 3.86 12.30 4.02
C LEU A 94 4.34 10.84 4.08
N GLY A 95 3.48 9.93 4.55
CA GLY A 95 3.80 8.49 4.62
C GLY A 95 4.02 7.89 3.23
N GLY A 96 3.18 8.27 2.26
CA GLY A 96 3.35 7.88 0.85
C GLY A 96 4.67 8.34 0.27
N ALA A 97 5.05 9.61 0.49
CA ALA A 97 6.32 10.14 0.00
C ALA A 97 7.54 9.51 0.70
N ALA A 98 7.46 9.20 2.00
CA ALA A 98 8.54 8.53 2.72
C ALA A 98 8.78 7.10 2.20
N LEU A 99 7.71 6.34 1.96
CA LEU A 99 7.80 5.02 1.31
C LEU A 99 8.40 5.14 -0.10
N ALA A 100 7.88 6.06 -0.91
CA ALA A 100 8.36 6.29 -2.27
C ALA A 100 9.82 6.77 -2.30
N ARG A 101 10.26 7.58 -1.32
CA ARG A 101 11.66 8.03 -1.21
C ARG A 101 12.62 6.87 -1.05
N THR A 102 12.28 5.91 -0.18
CA THR A 102 13.13 4.73 0.02
C THR A 102 13.27 3.93 -1.26
N LEU A 103 12.17 3.74 -1.99
CA LEU A 103 12.17 3.08 -3.29
C LEU A 103 12.95 3.88 -4.35
N ALA A 104 12.75 5.20 -4.40
CA ALA A 104 13.41 6.07 -5.36
C ALA A 104 14.93 6.08 -5.18
N ASN A 105 15.40 6.10 -3.93
CA ASN A 105 16.83 6.00 -3.61
C ASN A 105 17.41 4.65 -4.02
N HIS A 106 16.66 3.55 -3.86
CA HIS A 106 17.13 2.22 -4.24
C HIS A 106 17.20 2.05 -5.76
N LEU A 107 16.21 2.55 -6.49
CA LEU A 107 16.13 2.44 -7.94
C LEU A 107 16.96 3.49 -8.69
N ASP A 108 17.45 4.51 -7.99
CA ASP A 108 17.98 5.75 -8.55
C ASP A 108 17.06 6.35 -9.64
N ALA A 109 15.76 6.33 -9.36
CA ALA A 109 14.71 6.71 -10.32
C ALA A 109 13.53 7.37 -9.61
N PRO A 110 12.75 8.22 -10.31
CA PRO A 110 11.56 8.83 -9.73
C PRO A 110 10.44 7.79 -9.49
N VAL A 111 9.77 7.93 -8.35
CA VAL A 111 8.68 7.06 -7.90
C VAL A 111 7.43 7.89 -7.63
N GLY A 112 6.28 7.46 -8.14
CA GLY A 112 4.98 8.03 -7.83
C GLY A 112 4.40 7.43 -6.55
N ALA A 113 4.23 8.22 -5.50
CA ALA A 113 3.43 7.86 -4.35
C ALA A 113 1.94 8.14 -4.64
N ILE A 114 1.09 7.11 -4.59
CA ILE A 114 -0.35 7.28 -4.75
C ILE A 114 -0.96 7.53 -3.36
N VAL A 115 -1.64 8.67 -3.22
CA VAL A 115 -2.15 9.16 -1.93
C VAL A 115 -3.63 8.79 -1.80
N GLY A 116 -3.95 7.91 -0.85
CA GLY A 116 -5.33 7.45 -0.62
C GLY A 116 -6.25 8.47 0.07
N GLY A 117 -5.68 9.49 0.69
CA GLY A 117 -6.42 10.48 1.48
C GLY A 117 -6.50 10.12 2.97
N CYS A 118 -6.74 11.13 3.79
CA CYS A 118 -6.78 11.06 5.24
C CYS A 118 -8.20 10.68 5.73
N GLY A 119 -8.32 9.62 6.55
CA GLY A 119 -9.57 9.39 7.31
C GLY A 119 -9.65 8.00 7.95
N LEU A 120 -9.78 7.95 9.28
CA LEU A 120 -10.04 6.72 10.04
C LEU A 120 -11.50 6.29 9.88
N GLU A 121 -12.40 7.26 9.76
CA GLU A 121 -13.82 7.15 9.41
C GLU A 121 -14.07 6.33 8.14
N ARG A 122 -13.14 6.39 7.18
CA ARG A 122 -13.24 5.62 5.94
C ARG A 122 -12.78 4.18 6.06
N ILE A 123 -11.96 3.85 7.05
CA ILE A 123 -11.63 2.46 7.39
C ILE A 123 -12.91 1.72 7.79
N ILE A 124 -13.88 2.42 8.38
CA ILE A 124 -15.19 1.88 8.79
C ILE A 124 -16.13 1.74 7.58
N ASP A 125 -16.15 2.69 6.65
CA ASP A 125 -17.01 2.60 5.44
C ASP A 125 -16.47 1.61 4.38
N GLU A 126 -15.15 1.56 4.12
CA GLU A 126 -14.53 0.53 3.26
C GLU A 126 -14.57 -0.86 3.92
N ALA A 127 -14.64 -0.90 5.26
CA ALA A 127 -14.98 -2.10 6.00
C ALA A 127 -16.45 -2.50 5.73
N LEU A 128 -17.41 -1.59 5.85
CA LEU A 128 -18.82 -1.94 5.60
C LEU A 128 -19.11 -2.28 4.12
N GLY A 129 -18.31 -1.77 3.18
CA GLY A 129 -18.42 -2.02 1.74
C GLY A 129 -17.80 -3.31 1.18
N GLY A 130 -17.27 -4.20 2.03
CA GLY A 130 -16.97 -5.60 1.64
C GLY A 130 -15.68 -5.88 0.86
N TRP A 131 -14.96 -4.89 0.34
CA TRP A 131 -13.73 -5.11 -0.45
C TRP A 131 -12.47 -5.31 0.41
N VAL A 132 -12.37 -4.65 1.57
CA VAL A 132 -11.26 -4.85 2.54
C VAL A 132 -11.52 -6.08 3.45
N TRP A 133 -12.77 -6.57 3.50
CA TRP A 133 -13.19 -7.71 4.36
C TRP A 133 -12.87 -9.10 3.83
N PHE A 134 -12.29 -9.26 2.64
CA PHE A 134 -11.98 -10.60 2.14
C PHE A 134 -10.99 -11.38 3.04
N GLY A 135 -10.22 -10.70 3.90
CA GLY A 135 -9.44 -11.32 4.97
C GLY A 135 -10.23 -11.63 6.26
N LEU A 136 -10.99 -10.67 6.79
CA LEU A 136 -11.63 -10.79 8.12
C LEU A 136 -12.99 -11.53 8.08
N ALA A 137 -13.78 -11.39 7.01
CA ALA A 137 -15.04 -12.12 6.82
C ALA A 137 -14.78 -13.59 6.50
N GLY A 138 -13.65 -13.87 5.82
CA GLY A 138 -13.11 -15.22 5.65
C GLY A 138 -12.80 -15.87 7.00
N ARG A 139 -12.12 -15.14 7.91
CA ARG A 139 -11.79 -15.62 9.26
C ARG A 139 -13.02 -15.83 10.14
N ALA A 140 -13.99 -14.92 10.14
CA ALA A 140 -15.21 -15.09 10.92
C ALA A 140 -16.10 -16.26 10.44
N ARG A 141 -16.01 -16.63 9.15
CA ARG A 141 -16.69 -17.82 8.60
C ARG A 141 -15.90 -19.11 8.83
N ALA A 142 -14.58 -19.07 8.69
CA ALA A 142 -13.70 -20.20 8.98
C ALA A 142 -13.75 -20.59 10.46
N TRP A 143 -13.69 -19.60 11.36
CA TRP A 143 -13.73 -19.82 12.82
C TRP A 143 -15.07 -20.39 13.31
N ARG A 144 -16.19 -19.92 12.74
CA ARG A 144 -17.53 -20.47 12.99
C ARG A 144 -17.70 -21.91 12.47
N ARG A 145 -16.98 -22.31 11.42
CA ARG A 145 -17.03 -23.68 10.89
C ARG A 145 -16.09 -24.64 11.62
N THR A 146 -14.94 -24.16 12.12
CA THR A 146 -14.02 -24.98 12.94
C THR A 146 -14.59 -25.32 14.32
N GLN A 147 -15.55 -24.54 14.84
CA GLN A 147 -16.31 -24.92 16.04
C GLN A 147 -17.45 -25.91 15.74
N ALA A 148 -17.76 -26.19 14.47
CA ALA A 148 -18.94 -26.97 14.10
C ALA A 148 -18.66 -28.45 13.74
N ARG A 149 -17.46 -28.85 13.27
CA ARG A 149 -17.09 -30.27 13.02
C ARG A 149 -15.57 -30.50 13.02
N PRO A 150 -15.01 -31.59 13.62
CA PRO A 150 -13.57 -31.85 13.63
C PRO A 150 -13.01 -32.44 12.32
N ASP A 151 -13.84 -32.98 11.41
CA ASP A 151 -13.36 -33.90 10.36
C ASP A 151 -13.59 -33.46 8.90
N ALA A 152 -13.58 -32.17 8.58
CA ALA A 152 -13.81 -31.72 7.20
C ALA A 152 -12.53 -31.13 6.56
N ALA A 153 -12.04 -31.78 5.52
CA ALA A 153 -10.98 -31.33 4.62
C ALA A 153 -11.14 -29.85 4.21
N ALA A 154 -10.01 -29.16 4.10
CA ALA A 154 -9.92 -27.73 3.79
C ALA A 154 -10.71 -27.36 2.52
N PRO A 155 -11.73 -26.48 2.59
CA PRO A 155 -12.47 -26.08 1.40
C PRO A 155 -11.81 -24.89 0.72
N ALA A 156 -11.57 -25.05 -0.58
CA ALA A 156 -11.28 -23.97 -1.52
C ALA A 156 -12.33 -22.86 -1.40
N LEU A 157 -11.86 -21.62 -1.32
CA LEU A 157 -12.71 -20.43 -1.24
C LEU A 157 -13.52 -20.28 -2.54
N ALA A 158 -14.80 -20.62 -2.47
CA ALA A 158 -15.80 -20.28 -3.48
C ALA A 158 -15.92 -18.75 -3.55
N MET A 159 -15.27 -18.16 -4.55
CA MET A 159 -15.53 -16.80 -4.99
C MET A 159 -16.73 -16.86 -5.93
N THR A 160 -17.86 -16.33 -5.50
CA THR A 160 -19.08 -16.30 -6.31
C THR A 160 -18.82 -15.53 -7.60
N ALA A 161 -19.01 -16.23 -8.70
CA ALA A 161 -19.08 -15.70 -10.05
C ALA A 161 -20.15 -14.61 -10.14
N GLY A 162 -19.81 -13.49 -10.78
CA GLY A 162 -20.74 -12.42 -11.09
C GLY A 162 -20.22 -11.59 -12.25
N GLY A 163 -20.53 -12.02 -13.48
CA GLY A 163 -20.62 -11.22 -14.72
C GLY A 163 -19.41 -10.35 -15.17
N PRO A 164 -19.47 -9.81 -16.40
CA PRO A 164 -18.50 -8.83 -16.90
C PRO A 164 -18.84 -7.45 -16.33
N ALA A 165 -18.67 -7.26 -15.01
CA ALA A 165 -18.78 -5.95 -14.41
C ALA A 165 -17.41 -5.25 -14.47
N GLU A 166 -17.36 -4.07 -15.09
CA GLU A 166 -16.19 -3.20 -15.04
C GLU A 166 -15.77 -2.94 -13.57
N ILE A 167 -14.46 -2.88 -13.33
CA ILE A 167 -13.91 -2.57 -12.01
C ILE A 167 -14.20 -1.10 -11.70
N HIS A 168 -15.27 -0.85 -10.94
CA HIS A 168 -15.56 0.47 -10.37
C HIS A 168 -15.10 0.52 -8.91
N PRO A 169 -14.16 1.43 -8.55
CA PRO A 169 -13.84 1.69 -7.15
C PRO A 169 -15.10 2.11 -6.39
N PRO A 170 -15.32 1.64 -5.15
CA PRO A 170 -16.43 2.12 -4.36
C PRO A 170 -16.28 3.63 -4.10
N PRO A 171 -17.39 4.36 -3.88
CA PRO A 171 -17.34 5.76 -3.50
C PRO A 171 -16.37 5.97 -2.34
N GLY A 172 -15.44 6.89 -2.54
CA GLY A 172 -14.37 7.14 -1.60
C GLY A 172 -13.05 6.48 -1.95
N ALA A 173 -12.94 5.28 -2.53
CA ALA A 173 -11.65 4.57 -2.72
C ALA A 173 -10.69 5.23 -3.74
N PHE A 174 -10.14 6.40 -3.38
CA PHE A 174 -9.41 7.27 -4.28
C PHE A 174 -8.02 6.74 -4.62
N ASP A 175 -7.36 6.03 -3.71
CA ASP A 175 -6.11 5.32 -4.00
C ASP A 175 -6.32 4.23 -5.05
N LEU A 176 -7.35 3.40 -4.89
CA LEU A 176 -7.70 2.38 -5.87
C LEU A 176 -8.07 3.01 -7.22
N ALA A 177 -8.88 4.08 -7.21
CA ALA A 177 -9.27 4.79 -8.42
C ALA A 177 -8.06 5.39 -9.15
N ALA A 178 -7.16 6.05 -8.43
CA ALA A 178 -5.93 6.62 -9.01
C ALA A 178 -4.99 5.51 -9.51
N LEU A 179 -4.84 4.42 -8.76
CA LEU A 179 -4.02 3.27 -9.15
C LEU A 179 -4.54 2.62 -10.44
N LEU A 180 -5.86 2.40 -10.55
CA LEU A 180 -6.45 1.83 -11.77
C LEU A 180 -6.26 2.77 -12.96
N LYS A 181 -6.40 4.09 -12.79
CA LYS A 181 -6.09 5.05 -13.86
C LYS A 181 -4.63 4.99 -14.30
N VAL A 182 -3.69 4.90 -13.36
CA VAL A 182 -2.26 4.73 -13.63
C VAL A 182 -1.98 3.42 -14.38
N MET A 183 -2.58 2.31 -13.93
CA MET A 183 -2.41 0.98 -14.52
C MET A 183 -3.04 0.85 -15.90
N ARG A 184 -4.12 1.59 -16.18
CA ARG A 184 -4.81 1.58 -17.46
C ARG A 184 -4.23 2.54 -18.49
N ASP A 185 -3.38 3.48 -18.10
CA ASP A 185 -2.71 4.43 -19.02
C ASP A 185 -1.85 3.67 -20.05
N PRO A 186 -2.29 3.55 -21.32
CA PRO A 186 -1.63 2.68 -22.30
C PRO A 186 -0.26 3.23 -22.72
N ALA A 187 -0.01 4.52 -22.49
CA ALA A 187 1.27 5.14 -22.77
C ALA A 187 2.34 4.79 -21.72
N ARG A 188 1.93 4.24 -20.56
CA ARG A 188 2.81 4.05 -19.41
C ARG A 188 3.30 2.62 -19.28
N GLU A 189 4.62 2.46 -19.24
CA GLU A 189 5.27 1.22 -18.86
C GLU A 189 5.48 1.20 -17.33
N ILE A 190 4.77 0.34 -16.62
CA ILE A 190 4.95 0.17 -15.17
C ILE A 190 5.90 -1.00 -14.91
N ARG A 191 7.02 -0.72 -14.26
CA ARG A 191 8.07 -1.69 -13.93
C ARG A 191 8.07 -2.12 -12.48
N THR A 192 7.61 -1.27 -11.56
CA THR A 192 7.66 -1.57 -10.12
C THR A 192 6.43 -1.06 -9.39
N LEU A 193 5.85 -1.94 -8.57
CA LEU A 193 4.71 -1.65 -7.72
C LEU A 193 5.01 -2.12 -6.30
N VAL A 194 5.03 -1.20 -5.34
CA VAL A 194 5.22 -1.52 -3.93
C VAL A 194 4.01 -1.10 -3.11
N GLY A 195 3.50 -2.00 -2.29
CA GLY A 195 2.43 -1.70 -1.33
C GLY A 195 2.84 -2.05 0.10
N HIS A 196 2.48 -1.19 1.05
CA HIS A 196 2.65 -1.48 2.48
C HIS A 196 1.30 -1.52 3.20
N SER A 197 1.07 -2.52 4.04
CA SER A 197 -0.14 -2.65 4.88
C SER A 197 -1.42 -2.53 4.03
N ARG A 198 -2.32 -1.56 4.27
CA ARG A 198 -3.50 -1.33 3.41
C ARG A 198 -3.12 -1.10 1.94
N GLY A 199 -2.03 -0.40 1.65
CA GLY A 199 -1.56 -0.16 0.29
C GLY A 199 -1.21 -1.44 -0.47
N ALA A 200 -0.74 -2.49 0.23
CA ALA A 200 -0.55 -3.82 -0.35
C ALA A 200 -1.87 -4.49 -0.71
N LEU A 201 -2.91 -4.33 0.11
CA LEU A 201 -4.25 -4.86 -0.18
C LEU A 201 -4.90 -4.12 -1.35
N THR A 202 -4.79 -2.79 -1.40
CA THR A 202 -5.26 -1.98 -2.54
C THR A 202 -4.57 -2.39 -3.84
N LEU A 203 -3.25 -2.59 -3.78
CA LEU A 203 -2.46 -3.08 -4.92
C LEU A 203 -2.94 -4.46 -5.38
N ALA A 204 -3.12 -5.40 -4.45
CA ALA A 204 -3.61 -6.74 -4.78
C ALA A 204 -5.02 -6.72 -5.36
N ALA A 205 -5.92 -5.90 -4.82
CA ALA A 205 -7.27 -5.74 -5.33
C ALA A 205 -7.28 -5.18 -6.76
N ALA A 206 -6.47 -4.16 -7.04
CA ALA A 206 -6.33 -3.60 -8.38
C ALA A 206 -5.83 -4.65 -9.39
N LEU A 207 -4.74 -5.36 -9.06
CA LEU A 207 -4.17 -6.39 -9.92
C LEU A 207 -5.14 -7.56 -10.17
N GLN A 208 -5.85 -8.02 -9.14
CA GLN A 208 -6.88 -9.07 -9.28
C GLN A 208 -8.06 -8.59 -10.13
N GLY A 209 -8.49 -7.34 -9.95
CA GLY A 209 -9.54 -6.75 -10.76
C GLY A 209 -9.13 -6.76 -12.23
N LEU A 210 -7.96 -6.19 -12.55
CA LEU A 210 -7.47 -6.11 -13.94
C LEU A 210 -7.32 -7.49 -14.55
N TRP A 211 -6.73 -8.44 -13.82
CA TRP A 211 -6.58 -9.82 -14.29
C TRP A 211 -7.90 -10.49 -14.71
N ARG A 212 -9.02 -10.15 -14.05
CA ARG A 212 -10.34 -10.74 -14.32
C ARG A 212 -11.15 -10.01 -15.38
N HIS A 213 -10.96 -8.70 -15.48
CA HIS A 213 -11.91 -7.83 -16.20
C HIS A 213 -11.24 -6.91 -17.23
N ASP A 214 -9.91 -6.87 -17.29
CA ASP A 214 -9.13 -5.96 -18.14
C ASP A 214 -7.79 -6.61 -18.52
N ALA A 215 -7.88 -7.67 -19.33
CA ALA A 215 -6.73 -8.50 -19.70
C ALA A 215 -5.63 -7.69 -20.39
N GLU A 216 -5.99 -6.71 -21.22
CA GLU A 216 -5.02 -5.86 -21.93
C GLU A 216 -4.20 -5.00 -20.96
N ALA A 217 -4.84 -4.33 -20.01
CA ALA A 217 -4.12 -3.57 -18.99
C ALA A 217 -3.29 -4.49 -18.08
N PHE A 218 -3.83 -5.66 -17.72
CA PHE A 218 -3.11 -6.63 -16.91
C PHE A 218 -1.87 -7.19 -17.63
N ASP A 219 -1.96 -7.50 -18.92
CA ASP A 219 -0.84 -8.05 -19.70
C ASP A 219 0.36 -7.10 -19.76
N ARG A 220 0.12 -5.78 -19.79
CA ARG A 220 1.18 -4.77 -19.67
C ARG A 220 1.89 -4.78 -18.31
N LEU A 221 1.24 -5.30 -17.27
CA LEU A 221 1.73 -5.32 -15.89
C LEU A 221 2.30 -6.67 -15.47
N ARG A 222 2.08 -7.75 -16.24
CA ARG A 222 2.46 -9.12 -15.84
C ARG A 222 3.96 -9.30 -15.55
N HIS A 223 4.79 -8.41 -16.11
CA HIS A 223 6.24 -8.38 -15.94
C HIS A 223 6.73 -7.30 -14.95
N ALA A 224 5.81 -6.53 -14.36
CA ALA A 224 6.17 -5.58 -13.32
C ALA A 224 6.63 -6.33 -12.06
N SER A 225 7.66 -5.78 -11.41
CA SER A 225 8.10 -6.21 -10.09
C SER A 225 7.09 -5.78 -9.03
N VAL A 226 6.38 -6.73 -8.44
CA VAL A 226 5.37 -6.48 -7.40
C VAL A 226 5.92 -6.89 -6.05
N ARG A 227 5.93 -5.94 -5.10
CA ARG A 227 6.34 -6.17 -3.72
C ARG A 227 5.26 -5.74 -2.75
N THR A 228 4.90 -6.62 -1.83
CA THR A 228 4.03 -6.25 -0.70
C THR A 228 4.78 -6.39 0.61
N LEU A 229 4.50 -5.48 1.53
CA LEU A 229 5.13 -5.36 2.85
C LEU A 229 4.03 -5.28 3.90
N GLY A 230 4.15 -6.03 4.99
CA GLY A 230 3.25 -5.91 6.14
C GLY A 230 1.79 -6.30 5.86
N ALA A 231 1.48 -6.86 4.70
CA ALA A 231 0.22 -7.53 4.42
C ALA A 231 0.39 -8.43 3.18
N VAL A 232 -0.23 -9.60 3.22
CA VAL A 232 -0.10 -10.63 2.19
C VAL A 232 -1.49 -11.00 1.66
N ALA A 233 -1.67 -10.90 0.35
CA ALA A 233 -2.93 -11.18 -0.33
C ALA A 233 -2.70 -12.08 -1.56
N PRO A 234 -3.72 -12.81 -2.04
CA PRO A 234 -3.65 -13.51 -3.30
C PRO A 234 -3.38 -12.54 -4.44
N LEU A 235 -2.33 -12.80 -5.20
CA LEU A 235 -1.98 -12.06 -6.41
C LEU A 235 -2.23 -12.95 -7.64
N PRO A 236 -2.53 -12.39 -8.81
CA PRO A 236 -2.67 -13.17 -10.04
C PRO A 236 -1.44 -14.04 -10.32
N ALA A 237 -1.67 -15.33 -10.59
CA ALA A 237 -0.60 -16.31 -10.78
C ALA A 237 0.26 -16.05 -12.04
N SER A 238 -0.26 -15.25 -12.98
CA SER A 238 0.41 -14.81 -14.20
C SER A 238 1.44 -13.68 -13.98
N LEU A 239 1.51 -13.09 -12.78
CA LEU A 239 2.60 -12.16 -12.44
C LEU A 239 3.91 -12.92 -12.30
N THR A 240 4.93 -12.44 -13.00
CA THR A 240 6.21 -13.16 -13.13
C THR A 240 7.26 -12.78 -12.08
N ASP A 241 7.13 -11.61 -11.46
CA ASP A 241 8.03 -11.16 -10.40
C ASP A 241 7.26 -10.63 -9.18
N VAL A 242 7.01 -11.53 -8.22
CA VAL A 242 6.22 -11.24 -7.00
C VAL A 242 7.00 -11.64 -5.76
N ALA A 243 7.07 -10.74 -4.77
CA ALA A 243 7.51 -11.09 -3.43
C ALA A 243 6.67 -10.37 -2.37
N GLN A 244 6.09 -11.15 -1.46
CA GLN A 244 5.28 -10.65 -0.35
C GLN A 244 6.03 -10.87 0.95
N HIS A 245 6.18 -9.84 1.78
CA HIS A 245 6.97 -9.88 3.00
C HIS A 245 6.10 -9.58 4.22
N LEU A 246 6.28 -10.38 5.26
CA LEU A 246 5.58 -10.23 6.53
C LEU A 246 6.55 -10.41 7.69
N GLY A 247 6.53 -9.48 8.64
CA GLY A 247 7.34 -9.60 9.85
C GLY A 247 6.86 -10.71 10.78
N ASP A 248 7.79 -11.40 11.45
CA ASP A 248 7.43 -12.45 12.42
C ASP A 248 6.69 -11.91 13.65
N LEU A 249 6.90 -10.63 13.98
CA LEU A 249 6.23 -9.92 15.07
C LEU A 249 5.08 -9.03 14.55
N ASP A 250 4.75 -9.12 13.26
CA ASP A 250 3.76 -8.26 12.62
C ASP A 250 2.31 -8.73 12.85
N LEU A 251 1.77 -8.40 14.03
CA LEU A 251 0.39 -8.73 14.39
C LEU A 251 -0.64 -8.09 13.44
N LEU A 252 -0.44 -6.83 13.06
CA LEU A 252 -1.37 -6.10 12.18
C LEU A 252 -1.39 -6.72 10.78
N GLY A 253 -0.23 -7.01 10.24
CA GLY A 253 -0.09 -7.67 8.94
C GLY A 253 -0.65 -9.09 8.97
N TRP A 254 -0.45 -9.84 10.06
CA TRP A 254 -1.06 -11.16 10.22
C TRP A 254 -2.59 -11.12 10.24
N LEU A 255 -3.19 -10.10 10.86
CA LEU A 255 -4.65 -9.90 10.87
C LEU A 255 -5.17 -9.54 9.48
N ASN A 256 -4.43 -8.71 8.75
CA ASN A 256 -4.78 -8.24 7.40
C ASN A 256 -4.45 -9.24 6.29
N SER A 257 -3.68 -10.30 6.59
CA SER A 257 -3.26 -11.29 5.61
C SER A 257 -4.21 -12.49 5.51
N ILE A 258 -4.27 -13.08 4.32
CA ILE A 258 -4.95 -14.36 4.11
C ILE A 258 -4.04 -15.51 4.60
N PRO A 259 -4.54 -16.43 5.44
CA PRO A 259 -3.79 -17.61 5.88
C PRO A 259 -3.35 -18.48 4.69
N GLY A 260 -2.15 -19.06 4.76
CA GLY A 260 -1.63 -19.96 3.71
C GLY A 260 -1.07 -19.27 2.46
N THR A 261 -1.27 -17.96 2.28
CA THR A 261 -0.68 -17.24 1.14
C THR A 261 0.86 -17.23 1.24
N PRO A 262 1.59 -17.55 0.14
CA PRO A 262 3.05 -17.53 0.10
C PRO A 262 3.60 -16.18 0.53
N ARG A 263 4.61 -16.22 1.40
CA ARG A 263 5.26 -15.02 1.94
C ARG A 263 6.69 -15.34 2.36
N ARG A 264 7.55 -14.32 2.27
CA ARG A 264 8.86 -14.28 2.91
C ARG A 264 8.68 -13.71 4.31
N ARG A 265 9.27 -14.37 5.30
CA ARG A 265 9.21 -13.93 6.69
C ARG A 265 10.41 -13.04 6.97
N ALA A 266 10.18 -11.89 7.58
CA ALA A 266 11.24 -11.02 8.06
C ALA A 266 11.47 -11.29 9.56
N PRO A 267 12.60 -11.92 9.94
CA PRO A 267 12.86 -12.27 11.33
C PRO A 267 12.88 -11.04 12.23
N ARG A 268 12.18 -11.14 13.38
CA ARG A 268 12.15 -10.10 14.43
C ARG A 268 11.58 -8.75 13.96
N ALA A 269 10.96 -8.68 12.78
CA ALA A 269 10.32 -7.48 12.26
C ALA A 269 8.84 -7.41 12.69
N ALA A 270 8.41 -6.21 13.03
CA ALA A 270 7.03 -5.81 13.29
C ALA A 270 6.43 -5.13 12.04
N HIS A 271 5.29 -4.45 12.19
CA HIS A 271 4.52 -3.88 11.07
C HIS A 271 5.12 -2.63 10.42
N HIS A 272 5.98 -1.87 11.10
CA HIS A 272 6.44 -0.58 10.60
C HIS A 272 7.73 -0.69 9.79
N LEU A 273 7.97 0.29 8.92
CA LEU A 273 9.16 0.43 8.10
C LEU A 273 10.13 1.49 8.64
N ASN A 274 9.78 2.19 9.73
CA ASN A 274 10.62 3.27 10.26
C ASN A 274 11.92 2.72 10.89
N PRO A 275 13.11 3.03 10.33
CA PRO A 275 14.39 2.52 10.81
C PRO A 275 14.83 3.10 12.16
N ARG A 276 14.19 4.18 12.64
CA ARG A 276 14.44 4.76 13.97
C ARG A 276 13.82 3.94 15.10
N ILE A 277 12.87 3.06 14.79
CA ILE A 277 12.19 2.23 15.78
C ILE A 277 12.76 0.80 15.68
N PRO A 278 13.23 0.20 16.79
CA PRO A 278 13.70 -1.18 16.79
C PRO A 278 12.63 -2.16 16.33
N GLY A 279 13.04 -3.20 15.59
CA GLY A 279 12.11 -4.21 15.06
C GLY A 279 11.29 -3.74 13.86
N HIS A 280 11.74 -2.73 13.11
CA HIS A 280 11.12 -2.40 11.82
C HIS A 280 11.35 -3.51 10.79
N LEU A 281 10.43 -3.64 9.85
CA LEU A 281 10.63 -4.38 8.61
C LEU A 281 11.54 -3.54 7.70
N ASP A 282 12.80 -3.96 7.56
CA ASP A 282 13.82 -3.25 6.78
C ASP A 282 13.48 -3.28 5.28
N PHE A 283 12.85 -2.20 4.82
CA PHE A 283 12.43 -2.09 3.42
C PHE A 283 13.63 -2.10 2.46
N ARG A 284 14.80 -1.58 2.86
CA ARG A 284 15.99 -1.60 2.00
C ARG A 284 16.51 -3.02 1.85
N ALA A 285 16.59 -3.77 2.95
CA ALA A 285 16.96 -5.18 2.90
C ALA A 285 15.96 -6.02 2.07
N VAL A 286 14.66 -5.71 2.11
CA VAL A 286 13.66 -6.34 1.23
C VAL A 286 13.99 -6.08 -0.24
N LEU A 287 14.24 -4.82 -0.61
CA LEU A 287 14.53 -4.43 -1.99
C LEU A 287 15.83 -5.08 -2.51
N GLU A 288 16.82 -5.26 -1.64
CA GLU A 288 18.10 -5.89 -1.95
C GLU A 288 18.07 -7.43 -1.87
N GLY A 289 16.92 -8.04 -1.53
CA GLY A 289 16.78 -9.49 -1.42
C GLY A 289 17.57 -10.11 -0.25
N ARG A 290 17.84 -9.33 0.80
CA ARG A 290 18.63 -9.73 1.98
C ARG A 290 17.77 -10.27 3.15
N ILE A 291 16.48 -10.55 2.92
CA ILE A 291 15.53 -11.09 3.90
C ILE A 291 15.02 -12.47 3.47
#